data_AF-A0A8H8NP99-F1
#
_entry.id   AF-A0A8H8NP99-F1
#
_cell.length_a   1.000
_cell.length_b   1.000
_cell.length_c   1.000
_cell.angle_alpha   90.00
_cell.angle_beta   90.00
_cell.angle_gamma   90.00
#
_symmetry.space_group_name_H-M   'P 1'
#
loop_
_entity.id
_entity.type
_entity.pdbx_description
1 polymer ?
#
loop_
_entity_poly.entity_id
_entity_poly.type
_entity_poly.pdbx_seq_one_letter_code
_entity_poly.pdbx_strand_id
1 'polypeptide(L)'
;MSMFSRIVAGVARREASINTLALPSVHTRLISGSSGIDKYVAPYPTLPRIEPSSSPTHAAQSTGSSSDIFSGLTTALLSTEITPSDRWISVHDGVLREPKAPGNVYTGRSVPVTDLMDVPSAYRRLHSILNRNRVRSELYLQRRYEKPSDRERRLKSERHRRRFAAWAWLSSKAQVLAAGG
;
A
#
# COMPACT_ATOMS: atom_id res chain seq x y z
N MET A 1 32.74 -36.46 62.14
CA MET A 1 32.53 -35.18 61.41
C MET A 1 31.61 -35.50 60.23
N SER A 2 30.31 -35.74 60.43
CA SER A 2 29.20 -34.82 60.75
C SER A 2 28.86 -33.83 59.63
N MET A 3 27.70 -34.10 58.98
CA MET A 3 26.74 -33.19 58.32
C MET A 3 27.26 -32.39 57.10
N PHE A 4 26.61 -32.37 55.94
CA PHE A 4 25.22 -32.00 55.62
C PHE A 4 24.76 -32.79 54.36
N SER A 5 23.73 -33.64 54.37
CA SER A 5 22.28 -33.43 54.53
C SER A 5 21.64 -32.47 53.52
N ARG A 6 20.85 -33.11 52.63
CA ARG A 6 19.64 -32.66 51.90
C ARG A 6 19.17 -31.23 52.13
N ILE A 7 18.94 -30.51 51.02
CA ILE A 7 17.86 -29.52 50.93
C ILE A 7 17.01 -29.86 49.71
N VAL A 8 15.99 -30.69 49.95
CA VAL A 8 14.75 -30.71 49.18
C VAL A 8 13.90 -29.58 49.77
N ALA A 9 13.87 -28.43 49.10
CA ALA A 9 12.93 -27.36 49.43
C ALA A 9 11.76 -27.44 48.47
N GLY A 10 10.69 -28.11 48.93
CA GLY A 10 9.37 -27.95 48.36
C GLY A 10 8.88 -26.52 48.59
N VAL A 11 8.44 -25.85 47.53
CA VAL A 11 7.67 -24.61 47.65
C VAL A 11 6.31 -24.85 47.01
N ALA A 12 5.34 -24.83 47.92
CA ALA A 12 3.91 -24.87 47.78
C ALA A 12 3.33 -24.45 46.43
N ARG A 13 2.53 -25.36 45.88
CA ARG A 13 1.43 -25.12 44.97
C ARG A 13 0.55 -24.00 45.53
N ARG A 14 0.59 -22.81 44.94
CA ARG A 14 -0.44 -21.78 45.17
C ARG A 14 -1.53 -22.00 44.14
N GLU A 15 -2.59 -22.67 44.57
CA GLU A 15 -3.88 -22.72 43.90
C GLU A 15 -4.43 -21.28 43.87
N ALA A 16 -4.19 -20.56 42.78
CA ALA A 16 -4.86 -19.29 42.52
C ALA A 16 -6.29 -19.62 42.07
N SER A 17 -7.22 -19.55 43.02
CA SER A 17 -8.66 -19.51 42.76
C SER A 17 -8.97 -18.29 41.89
N ILE A 18 -9.02 -18.49 40.57
CA ILE A 18 -9.53 -17.48 39.65
C ILE A 18 -11.05 -17.66 39.64
N ASN A 19 -11.74 -16.73 40.31
CA ASN A 19 -13.18 -16.57 40.28
C ASN A 19 -13.67 -16.52 38.83
N THR A 20 -14.32 -17.60 38.39
CA THR A 20 -15.12 -17.68 37.17
C THR A 20 -16.32 -16.74 37.30
N LEU A 21 -16.20 -15.53 36.73
CA LEU A 21 -17.34 -14.66 36.50
C LEU A 21 -18.14 -15.24 35.32
N ALA A 22 -19.26 -15.86 35.67
CA ALA A 22 -20.27 -16.33 34.73
C ALA A 22 -20.84 -15.15 33.93
N LEU A 23 -20.72 -15.21 32.60
CA LEU A 23 -21.47 -14.33 31.70
C LEU A 23 -22.89 -14.90 31.52
N PRO A 24 -23.95 -14.08 31.59
CA PRO A 24 -25.30 -14.56 31.38
C PRO A 24 -25.52 -15.00 29.93
N SER A 25 -25.97 -16.24 29.77
CA SER A 25 -26.50 -16.79 28.52
C SER A 25 -27.78 -16.05 28.16
N VAL A 26 -27.74 -15.24 27.10
CA VAL A 26 -28.94 -14.68 26.47
C VAL A 26 -29.22 -15.49 25.22
N HIS A 27 -30.07 -16.50 25.37
CA HIS A 27 -30.79 -17.13 24.27
C HIS A 27 -31.88 -16.17 23.80
N THR A 28 -31.74 -15.62 22.60
CA THR A 28 -32.88 -15.07 21.85
C THR A 28 -33.18 -15.96 20.64
N ARG A 29 -34.47 -16.26 20.51
CA ARG A 29 -35.05 -17.26 19.62
C ARG A 29 -35.07 -16.81 18.16
N LEU A 30 -35.06 -17.84 17.31
CA LEU A 30 -35.44 -17.93 15.90
C LEU A 30 -36.46 -16.86 15.44
N ILE A 31 -36.13 -16.16 14.36
CA ILE A 31 -37.12 -15.64 13.41
C ILE A 31 -36.76 -16.22 12.03
N SER A 32 -37.59 -17.16 11.60
CA SER A 32 -37.74 -17.55 10.21
C SER A 32 -38.31 -16.35 9.45
N GLY A 33 -37.60 -15.90 8.42
CA GLY A 33 -38.00 -14.77 7.58
C GLY A 33 -37.25 -14.84 6.26
N SER A 34 -37.81 -15.61 5.32
CA SER A 34 -37.46 -15.56 3.91
C SER A 34 -37.79 -14.18 3.34
N SER A 35 -36.77 -13.39 3.00
CA SER A 35 -36.82 -12.42 1.89
C SER A 35 -35.47 -11.69 1.73
N GLY A 36 -34.89 -11.78 0.55
CA GLY A 36 -34.33 -10.58 -0.08
C GLY A 36 -32.81 -10.38 -0.03
N ILE A 37 -32.20 -10.61 -1.20
CA ILE A 37 -31.48 -9.59 -1.98
C ILE A 37 -30.16 -9.06 -1.38
N ASP A 38 -29.07 -9.39 -2.06
CA ASP A 38 -27.91 -8.52 -2.33
C ASP A 38 -27.47 -7.57 -1.21
N LYS A 39 -26.91 -8.10 -0.11
CA LYS A 39 -26.32 -7.26 0.96
C LYS A 39 -24.83 -6.93 0.80
N TYR A 40 -24.23 -7.29 -0.35
CA TYR A 40 -22.81 -7.03 -0.62
C TYR A 40 -22.52 -6.36 -1.96
N VAL A 41 -23.48 -5.60 -2.51
CA VAL A 41 -23.15 -4.55 -3.48
C VAL A 41 -23.04 -3.26 -2.69
N ALA A 42 -21.85 -2.94 -2.21
CA ALA A 42 -21.58 -1.58 -1.76
C ALA A 42 -21.80 -0.67 -2.97
N PRO A 43 -22.76 0.28 -2.95
CA PRO A 43 -22.86 1.25 -4.03
C PRO A 43 -21.54 2.02 -4.06
N TYR A 44 -20.87 2.00 -5.20
CA TYR A 44 -19.73 2.87 -5.44
C TYR A 44 -20.13 4.30 -5.04
N PRO A 45 -19.25 5.07 -4.38
CA PRO A 45 -19.54 6.48 -4.13
C PRO A 45 -19.83 7.13 -5.48
N THR A 46 -21.06 7.61 -5.66
CA THR A 46 -21.45 8.38 -6.84
C THR A 46 -20.56 9.60 -6.89
N LEU A 47 -19.70 9.67 -7.91
CA LEU A 47 -18.91 10.87 -8.16
C LEU A 47 -19.87 12.05 -8.36
N PRO A 48 -19.56 13.24 -7.80
CA PRO A 48 -20.39 14.41 -8.01
C PRO A 48 -20.56 14.66 -9.52
N ARG A 49 -21.83 14.76 -9.95
CA ARG A 49 -22.21 15.10 -11.33
C ARG A 49 -21.74 16.52 -11.59
N ILE A 50 -20.71 16.68 -12.40
CA ILE A 50 -20.24 17.98 -12.87
C ILE A 50 -21.27 18.45 -13.90
N GLU A 51 -22.16 19.35 -13.49
CA GLU A 51 -23.02 20.07 -14.43
C GLU A 51 -22.13 21.00 -15.28
N PRO A 52 -22.24 20.99 -16.62
CA PRO A 52 -21.51 21.94 -17.46
C PRO A 52 -22.11 23.33 -17.25
N SER A 53 -21.57 24.09 -16.30
CA SER A 53 -21.91 25.50 -16.12
C SER A 53 -21.35 26.31 -17.29
N SER A 54 -22.28 26.89 -18.04
CA SER A 54 -22.16 28.00 -18.99
C SER A 54 -20.88 28.85 -18.92
N SER A 55 -20.35 29.11 -20.12
CA SER A 55 -19.25 29.99 -20.50
C SER A 55 -19.16 31.32 -19.74
N PRO A 56 -17.95 31.78 -19.37
CA PRO A 56 -17.75 33.15 -18.95
C PRO A 56 -17.54 34.07 -20.17
N THR A 57 -18.56 34.86 -20.47
CA THR A 57 -18.45 36.06 -21.33
C THR A 57 -17.66 37.12 -20.55
N HIS A 58 -16.37 37.30 -20.82
CA HIS A 58 -15.63 38.47 -20.34
C HIS A 58 -15.43 39.46 -21.48
N ALA A 59 -16.25 40.50 -21.43
CA ALA A 59 -16.16 41.69 -22.25
C ALA A 59 -14.82 42.41 -22.00
N ALA A 60 -14.20 42.84 -23.10
CA ALA A 60 -12.99 43.63 -23.12
C ALA A 60 -13.19 45.01 -22.47
N GLN A 61 -12.28 45.40 -21.58
CA GLN A 61 -11.92 46.81 -21.37
C GLN A 61 -10.41 46.93 -21.15
N SER A 62 -9.78 47.64 -22.07
CA SER A 62 -8.41 48.09 -22.06
C SER A 62 -8.30 49.45 -21.36
N THR A 63 -7.43 49.58 -20.36
CA THR A 63 -6.76 50.84 -20.02
C THR A 63 -5.40 50.50 -19.37
N GLY A 64 -4.33 51.03 -19.96
CA GLY A 64 -2.96 50.58 -19.70
C GLY A 64 -2.30 51.14 -18.44
N SER A 65 -1.19 50.52 -18.04
CA SER A 65 -0.17 51.13 -17.20
C SER A 65 1.17 50.41 -17.37
N SER A 66 2.19 51.21 -17.72
CA SER A 66 3.56 50.83 -18.05
C SER A 66 4.24 49.93 -17.01
N SER A 67 4.46 48.66 -17.34
CA SER A 67 5.62 47.90 -16.83
C SER A 67 5.99 46.74 -17.76
N ASP A 68 5.93 46.98 -19.07
CA ASP A 68 6.34 46.05 -20.14
C ASP A 68 7.87 45.94 -20.34
N ILE A 69 8.67 46.10 -19.28
CA ILE A 69 10.14 46.06 -19.39
C ILE A 69 10.72 44.72 -18.92
N PHE A 70 9.95 43.87 -18.22
CA PHE A 70 10.43 42.56 -17.74
C PHE A 70 9.77 41.36 -18.44
N SER A 71 9.24 41.56 -19.65
CA SER A 71 8.39 40.61 -20.38
C SER A 71 9.14 39.79 -21.46
N GLY A 72 10.46 39.61 -21.33
CA GLY A 72 11.29 39.06 -22.42
C GLY A 72 12.00 37.73 -22.16
N LEU A 73 12.10 37.25 -20.92
CA LEU A 73 13.03 36.14 -20.59
C LEU A 73 12.43 34.99 -19.77
N THR A 74 11.15 35.02 -19.40
CA THR A 74 10.55 34.01 -18.50
C THR A 74 9.48 33.13 -19.14
N THR A 75 8.95 33.49 -20.33
CA THR A 75 7.84 32.73 -20.95
C THR A 75 8.29 31.47 -21.70
N ALA A 76 9.54 31.35 -22.11
CA ALA A 76 10.04 30.15 -22.81
C ALA A 76 10.35 28.97 -21.87
N LEU A 77 10.32 29.16 -20.55
CA LEU A 77 10.63 28.13 -19.54
C LEU A 77 9.48 27.81 -18.59
N LEU A 78 8.31 28.45 -18.74
CA LEU A 78 7.14 28.15 -17.90
C LEU A 78 6.36 27.00 -18.53
N SER A 79 6.51 25.83 -17.92
CA SER A 79 5.58 24.71 -17.87
C SER A 79 4.71 24.55 -19.10
N THR A 80 5.07 23.61 -19.99
CA THR A 80 4.07 22.95 -20.82
C THR A 80 3.01 22.41 -19.85
N GLU A 81 1.89 23.12 -19.72
CA GLU A 81 0.73 22.68 -18.96
C GLU A 81 0.15 21.49 -19.71
N ILE A 82 0.76 20.32 -19.51
CA ILE A 82 0.23 19.07 -20.02
C ILE A 82 -1.02 18.81 -19.17
N THR A 83 -2.17 19.17 -19.72
CA THR A 83 -3.47 18.84 -19.15
C THR A 83 -3.48 17.34 -18.81
N PRO A 84 -4.03 16.91 -17.66
CA PRO A 84 -4.08 15.48 -17.33
C PRO A 84 -4.68 14.61 -18.44
N SER A 85 -5.61 15.15 -19.23
CA SER A 85 -6.16 14.52 -20.44
C SER A 85 -5.10 14.31 -21.53
N ASP A 86 -4.26 15.30 -21.79
CA ASP A 86 -3.22 15.23 -22.84
C ASP A 86 -2.13 14.25 -22.44
N ARG A 87 -1.78 14.20 -21.16
CA ARG A 87 -0.89 13.16 -20.61
C ARG A 87 -1.52 11.77 -20.75
N TRP A 88 -2.81 11.64 -20.46
CA TRP A 88 -3.53 10.38 -20.59
C TRP A 88 -3.55 9.92 -22.05
N ILE A 89 -3.90 10.80 -22.99
CA ILE A 89 -3.90 10.50 -24.44
C ILE A 89 -2.50 10.09 -24.89
N SER A 90 -1.47 10.83 -24.50
CA SER A 90 -0.08 10.51 -24.87
C SER A 90 0.38 9.14 -24.32
N VAL A 91 0.08 8.83 -23.06
CA VAL A 91 0.42 7.54 -22.45
C VAL A 91 -0.43 6.41 -23.03
N HIS A 92 -1.72 6.64 -23.21
CA HIS A 92 -2.68 5.70 -23.76
C HIS A 92 -2.30 5.30 -25.19
N ASP A 93 -2.01 6.28 -26.05
CA ASP A 93 -1.61 6.05 -27.43
C ASP A 93 -0.27 5.31 -27.51
N GLY A 94 0.66 5.53 -26.59
CA GLY A 94 1.92 4.78 -26.55
C GLY A 94 1.76 3.34 -26.04
N VAL A 95 0.84 3.09 -25.10
CA VAL A 95 0.74 1.79 -24.40
C VAL A 95 -0.29 0.85 -25.05
N LEU A 96 -1.38 1.37 -25.61
CA LEU A 96 -2.48 0.56 -26.13
C LEU A 96 -2.52 0.44 -27.66
N ARG A 97 -1.87 1.34 -28.40
CA ARG A 97 -1.86 1.30 -29.87
C ARG A 97 -1.11 0.08 -30.41
N GLU A 98 -0.12 -0.40 -29.66
CA GLU A 98 0.56 -1.67 -29.89
C GLU A 98 0.58 -2.47 -28.59
N PRO A 99 -0.49 -3.24 -28.28
CA PRO A 99 -0.47 -4.10 -27.11
C PRO A 99 0.63 -5.14 -27.33
N LYS A 100 1.75 -4.97 -26.62
CA LYS A 100 2.82 -5.94 -26.64
C LYS A 100 2.25 -7.28 -26.21
N ALA A 101 2.48 -8.33 -27.01
CA ALA A 101 2.02 -9.67 -26.70
C ALA A 101 2.37 -10.00 -25.23
N PRO A 102 1.46 -10.64 -24.48
CA PRO A 102 1.73 -10.99 -23.10
C PRO A 102 3.05 -11.75 -23.06
N GLY A 103 3.94 -11.29 -22.19
CA GLY A 103 5.25 -11.90 -22.02
C GLY A 103 5.13 -13.36 -21.59
N ASN A 104 6.23 -14.11 -21.73
CA ASN A 104 6.34 -15.43 -21.12
C ASN A 104 6.44 -15.34 -19.58
N VAL A 105 6.43 -16.48 -18.89
CA VAL A 105 6.58 -16.59 -17.43
C VAL A 105 7.83 -15.88 -16.89
N TYR A 106 8.84 -15.70 -17.74
CA TYR A 106 10.12 -15.08 -17.40
C TYR A 106 10.18 -13.56 -17.65
N THR A 107 9.18 -12.97 -18.32
CA THR A 107 9.26 -11.57 -18.79
C THR A 107 9.43 -10.57 -17.65
N GLY A 108 8.85 -10.84 -16.48
CA GLY A 108 9.03 -10.03 -15.26
C GLY A 108 10.26 -10.39 -14.41
N ARG A 109 11.08 -11.34 -14.86
CA ARG A 109 12.22 -11.92 -14.12
C ARG A 109 13.47 -12.10 -14.98
N SER A 110 13.49 -11.53 -16.19
CA SER A 110 14.62 -11.53 -17.11
C SER A 110 15.16 -10.12 -17.27
N VAL A 111 16.49 -9.98 -17.33
CA VAL A 111 17.17 -8.73 -17.66
C VAL A 111 18.12 -9.02 -18.81
N PRO A 112 17.94 -8.40 -20.00
CA PRO A 112 18.89 -8.58 -21.09
C PRO A 112 20.22 -7.93 -20.72
N VAL A 113 21.32 -8.61 -21.00
CA VAL A 113 22.67 -8.03 -20.93
C VAL A 113 22.92 -7.38 -22.29
N THR A 114 23.28 -6.10 -22.29
CA THR A 114 23.56 -5.32 -23.50
C THR A 114 24.97 -4.76 -23.42
N ASP A 115 25.52 -4.30 -24.54
CA ASP A 115 26.87 -3.72 -24.57
C ASP A 115 27.01 -2.48 -23.67
N LEU A 116 25.89 -1.81 -23.37
CA LEU A 116 25.80 -0.66 -22.46
C LEU A 116 25.70 -1.06 -20.98
N MET A 117 25.48 -2.35 -20.67
CA MET A 117 25.22 -2.81 -19.30
C MET A 117 25.98 -4.11 -19.01
N ASP A 118 27.05 -3.96 -18.23
CA ASP A 118 27.85 -5.09 -17.77
C ASP A 118 27.03 -6.13 -16.98
N VAL A 119 27.51 -7.37 -17.00
CA VAL A 119 26.92 -8.50 -16.28
C VAL A 119 26.68 -8.21 -14.79
N PRO A 120 27.62 -7.61 -14.02
CA PRO A 120 27.38 -7.32 -12.61
C PRO A 120 26.23 -6.33 -12.39
N SER A 121 26.10 -5.32 -13.26
CA SER A 121 25.03 -4.32 -13.22
C SER A 121 23.68 -4.96 -13.56
N ALA A 122 23.64 -5.80 -14.59
CA ALA A 122 22.47 -6.58 -14.95
C ALA A 122 22.02 -7.51 -13.80
N TYR A 123 22.97 -8.16 -13.12
CA TYR A 123 22.68 -9.04 -11.98
C TYR A 123 22.11 -8.27 -10.78
N ARG A 124 22.65 -7.08 -10.45
CA ARG A 124 22.09 -6.22 -9.38
C ARG A 124 20.67 -5.79 -9.72
N ARG A 125 20.41 -5.43 -10.98
CA ARG A 125 19.07 -5.08 -11.46
C ARG A 125 18.11 -6.26 -11.33
N LEU A 126 18.53 -7.44 -11.76
CA LEU A 126 17.76 -8.67 -11.62
C LEU A 126 17.45 -8.97 -10.15
N HIS A 127 18.43 -8.82 -9.26
CA HIS A 127 18.24 -9.02 -7.83
C HIS A 127 17.17 -8.08 -7.24
N SER A 128 17.21 -6.80 -7.61
CA SER A 128 16.18 -5.82 -7.21
C SER A 128 14.78 -6.20 -7.70
N ILE A 129 14.68 -6.64 -8.97
CA ILE A 129 13.42 -7.12 -9.55
C ILE A 129 12.85 -8.31 -8.78
N LEU A 130 13.68 -9.31 -8.47
CA LEU A 130 13.25 -10.50 -7.73
C LEU A 130 12.81 -10.17 -6.30
N ASN A 131 13.46 -9.20 -5.65
CA ASN A 131 13.09 -8.73 -4.32
C ASN A 131 11.76 -7.96 -4.32
N ARG A 132 11.57 -7.06 -5.29
CA ARG A 132 10.31 -6.31 -5.46
C ARG A 132 9.13 -7.26 -5.68
N ASN A 133 9.33 -8.28 -6.51
CA ASN A 133 8.34 -9.30 -6.82
C ASN A 133 8.22 -10.40 -5.74
N ARG A 134 8.98 -10.31 -4.63
CA ARG A 134 8.93 -11.25 -3.49
C ARG A 134 9.14 -12.73 -3.86
N VAL A 135 9.81 -13.00 -4.98
CA VAL A 135 9.97 -14.36 -5.54
C VAL A 135 10.67 -15.29 -4.55
N ARG A 136 11.75 -14.80 -3.91
CA ARG A 136 12.54 -15.62 -2.97
C ARG A 136 11.76 -15.97 -1.71
N SER A 137 11.01 -15.01 -1.15
CA SER A 137 10.18 -15.24 0.02
C SER A 137 9.02 -16.18 -0.28
N GLU A 138 8.41 -16.06 -1.45
CA GLU A 138 7.34 -16.97 -1.87
C GLU A 138 7.86 -18.39 -2.04
N LEU A 139 8.99 -18.56 -2.74
CA LEU A 139 9.65 -19.86 -2.86
C LEU A 139 9.94 -20.48 -1.49
N TYR A 140 10.42 -19.69 -0.52
CA TYR A 140 10.67 -20.19 0.83
C TYR A 140 9.39 -20.65 1.54
N LEU A 141 8.30 -19.88 1.44
CA LEU A 141 7.01 -20.23 2.02
C LEU A 141 6.38 -21.47 1.36
N GLN A 142 6.59 -21.65 0.06
CA GLN A 142 6.07 -22.79 -0.70
C GLN A 142 6.84 -24.10 -0.47
N ARG A 143 8.03 -24.06 0.15
CA ARG A 143 8.83 -25.29 0.42
C ARG A 143 8.07 -26.33 1.24
N ARG A 144 7.12 -25.91 2.07
CA ARG A 144 6.30 -26.78 2.91
C ARG A 144 4.86 -26.32 2.84
N TYR A 145 3.94 -27.25 3.03
CA TYR A 145 2.53 -26.92 3.17
C TYR A 145 2.30 -26.11 4.46
N GLU A 146 1.67 -24.94 4.31
CA GLU A 146 1.17 -24.13 5.41
C GLU A 146 -0.36 -24.32 5.48
N LYS A 147 -0.87 -24.73 6.64
CA LYS A 147 -2.31 -24.87 6.87
C LYS A 147 -3.02 -23.52 6.64
N PRO A 148 -4.21 -23.47 6.01
CA PRO A 148 -4.90 -22.22 5.71
C PRO A 148 -5.08 -21.29 6.91
N SER A 149 -5.43 -21.83 8.09
CA SER A 149 -5.58 -21.06 9.32
C SER A 149 -4.28 -20.40 9.78
N ASP A 150 -3.14 -21.08 9.64
CA ASP A 150 -1.83 -20.54 10.00
C ASP A 150 -1.40 -19.46 8.99
N ARG A 151 -1.67 -19.69 7.69
CA ARG A 151 -1.46 -18.69 6.64
C ARG A 151 -2.22 -17.41 6.90
N GLU A 152 -3.49 -17.50 7.28
CA GLU A 152 -4.32 -16.34 7.63
C GLU A 152 -3.77 -15.59 8.86
N ARG A 153 -3.41 -16.32 9.92
CA ARG A 153 -2.80 -15.76 11.13
C ARG A 153 -1.52 -15.01 10.79
N ARG A 154 -0.64 -15.61 9.98
CA ARG A 154 0.60 -15.00 9.50
C ARG A 154 0.30 -13.73 8.70
N LEU A 155 -0.58 -13.79 7.70
CA LEU A 155 -0.91 -12.64 6.86
C LEU A 155 -1.53 -11.49 7.66
N LYS A 156 -2.39 -11.77 8.64
CA LYS A 156 -2.96 -10.75 9.54
C LYS A 156 -1.86 -10.07 10.37
N SER A 157 -0.96 -10.85 10.98
CA SER A 157 0.19 -10.34 11.73
C SER A 157 1.14 -9.52 10.85
N GLU A 158 1.44 -9.99 9.63
CA GLU A 158 2.26 -9.25 8.68
C GLU A 158 1.61 -7.93 8.26
N ARG A 159 0.31 -7.92 7.93
CA ARG A 159 -0.42 -6.69 7.58
C ARG A 159 -0.38 -5.69 8.74
N HIS A 160 -0.58 -6.15 9.97
CA HIS A 160 -0.51 -5.30 11.15
C HIS A 160 0.88 -4.68 11.30
N ARG A 161 1.95 -5.49 11.25
CA ARG A 161 3.33 -4.99 11.34
C ARG A 161 3.68 -3.98 10.25
N ARG A 162 3.22 -4.21 9.00
CA ARG A 162 3.43 -3.26 7.89
C ARG A 162 2.73 -1.92 8.14
N ARG A 163 1.47 -1.95 8.58
CA ARG A 163 0.70 -0.74 8.90
C ARG A 163 1.31 0.01 10.09
N PHE A 164 1.70 -0.72 11.13
CA PHE A 164 2.36 -0.14 12.30
C PHE A 164 3.70 0.51 11.91
N ALA A 165 4.54 -0.16 11.12
CA ALA A 165 5.80 0.39 10.65
C ALA A 165 5.60 1.65 9.78
N ALA A 166 4.61 1.63 8.87
CA ALA A 166 4.27 2.79 8.06
C ALA A 166 3.82 3.99 8.93
N TRP A 167 2.96 3.73 9.92
CA TRP A 167 2.54 4.75 10.87
C TRP A 167 3.71 5.28 11.72
N ALA A 168 4.54 4.38 12.27
CA ALA A 168 5.70 4.74 13.09
C ALA A 168 6.71 5.59 12.29
N TRP A 169 6.93 5.25 11.02
CA TRP A 169 7.79 6.03 10.13
C TRP A 169 7.25 7.43 9.88
N LEU A 170 5.93 7.57 9.64
CA LEU A 170 5.29 8.88 9.47
C LEU A 170 5.39 9.73 10.74
N SER A 171 5.15 9.13 11.91
CA SER A 171 5.23 9.81 13.19
C SER A 171 6.66 10.31 13.48
N SER A 172 7.67 9.47 13.27
CA SER A 172 9.08 9.85 13.43
C SER A 172 9.49 10.94 12.43
N LYS A 173 9.06 10.82 11.16
CA LYS A 173 9.35 11.84 10.13
C LYS A 173 8.71 13.19 10.47
N ALA A 174 7.49 13.20 11.02
CA ALA A 174 6.82 14.42 11.45
C ALA A 174 7.54 15.11 12.62
N GLN A 175 8.07 14.34 13.58
CA GLN A 175 8.86 14.88 14.70
C GLN A 175 10.15 15.56 14.22
N VAL A 176 10.86 14.97 13.25
CA VAL A 176 12.08 15.55 12.68
C VAL A 176 11.79 16.88 11.97
N LEU A 177 10.69 16.97 11.23
CA LEU A 177 10.29 18.21 10.55
C LEU A 177 9.87 19.31 11.54
N ALA A 178 9.22 18.95 12.64
CA ALA A 178 8.79 19.90 13.68
C ALA A 178 9.95 20.46 14.52
N ALA A 179 11.07 19.74 14.62
CA ALA A 179 12.24 20.14 15.40
C ALA A 179 13.28 20.96 14.62
N GLY A 180 13.12 21.08 13.29
CA GLY A 180 14.07 21.75 12.39
C GLY A 180 13.56 23.05 11.78
N GLY A 181 12.51 23.66 12.34
CA GLY A 181 11.93 24.94 11.91
C GLY A 181 12.09 26.02 12.96
#